data_AF-A0A849Y8X4-F1
#
_entry.id   AF-A0A849Y8X4-F1
#
_cell.length_a   1.000
_cell.length_b   1.000
_cell.length_c   1.000
_cell.angle_alpha   90.00
_cell.angle_beta   90.00
_cell.angle_gamma   90.00
#
_symmetry.space_group_name_H-M   'P 1'
#
loop_
_entity.id
_entity.type
_entity.pdbx_description
1 polymer ?
#
loop_
_entity_poly.entity_id
_entity_poly.type
_entity_poly.pdbx_seq_one_letter_code
_entity_poly.pdbx_strand_id
1 'polypeptide(L)'
;MKLVKTRRSGQAMTEYIIIVAVIALAALTVFGLFGDTIRAKMNGIIAAFGGEATGTQGEQVDPGSSKDGLKNLNQDGSGAP
;
A
#
# COMPACT_ATOMS: atom_id res chain seq x y z
N MET A 1 -48.86 -16.99 7.02
CA MET A 1 -48.65 -16.39 5.68
C MET A 1 -47.17 -16.45 5.33
N LYS A 2 -46.78 -17.15 4.25
CA LYS A 2 -45.39 -17.16 3.76
C LYS A 2 -45.18 -15.94 2.87
N LEU A 3 -44.28 -15.05 3.27
CA LEU A 3 -43.84 -13.93 2.45
C LEU A 3 -43.02 -14.47 1.27
N VAL A 4 -43.65 -14.55 0.10
CA VAL A 4 -42.97 -14.90 -1.15
C VAL A 4 -42.09 -13.71 -1.52
N LYS A 5 -40.79 -13.80 -1.28
CA LYS A 5 -39.80 -12.84 -1.79
C LYS A 5 -39.68 -13.05 -3.29
N THR A 6 -40.29 -12.16 -4.07
CA THR A 6 -40.16 -12.13 -5.53
C THR A 6 -38.70 -11.87 -5.88
N ARG A 7 -38.01 -12.90 -6.39
CA ARG A 7 -36.65 -12.73 -6.92
C ARG A 7 -36.76 -11.95 -8.22
N ARG A 8 -36.37 -10.67 -8.23
CA ARG A 8 -36.28 -9.90 -9.47
C ARG A 8 -35.12 -10.46 -10.30
N SER A 9 -35.47 -11.18 -11.37
CA SER A 9 -34.54 -11.57 -12.42
C SER A 9 -33.86 -10.30 -12.96
N GLY A 10 -32.53 -10.24 -12.88
CA GLY A 10 -31.72 -9.08 -13.29
C GLY A 10 -31.27 -8.13 -12.16
N GLN A 11 -31.84 -8.22 -10.95
CA GLN A 11 -31.46 -7.33 -9.84
C GLN A 11 -30.00 -7.51 -9.38
N ALA A 12 -29.43 -8.71 -9.55
CA ALA A 12 -28.04 -8.96 -9.17
C ALA A 12 -27.02 -8.27 -10.08
N MET A 13 -27.25 -8.20 -11.41
CA MET A 13 -26.23 -7.71 -12.35
C MET A 13 -25.92 -6.22 -12.14
N THR A 14 -26.96 -5.38 -12.05
CA THR A 14 -26.77 -3.94 -11.83
C THR A 14 -26.23 -3.66 -10.42
N GLU A 15 -26.68 -4.38 -9.40
CA GLU A 15 -26.19 -4.22 -8.03
C GLU A 15 -24.68 -4.53 -7.93
N TYR A 16 -24.23 -5.62 -8.57
CA TYR A 16 -22.80 -5.92 -8.65
C TYR A 16 -22.00 -4.84 -9.38
N ILE A 17 -22.51 -4.32 -10.50
CA ILE A 17 -21.84 -3.25 -11.25
C ILE A 17 -21.69 -2.00 -10.38
N ILE A 18 -22.73 -1.61 -9.66
CA ILE A 18 -22.69 -0.44 -8.78
C ILE A 18 -21.71 -0.65 -7.63
N ILE A 19 -21.72 -1.82 -6.97
CA ILE A 19 -20.77 -2.13 -5.89
C ILE A 19 -19.32 -2.09 -6.39
N VAL A 20 -19.05 -2.69 -7.56
CA VAL A 20 -17.71 -2.68 -8.18
C VAL A 20 -17.27 -1.26 -8.52
N ALA A 21 -18.16 -0.43 -9.08
CA ALA A 21 -17.86 0.96 -9.39
C ALA A 21 -17.48 1.76 -8.13
N VAL A 22 -18.21 1.58 -7.02
CA VAL A 22 -17.91 2.24 -5.74
C VAL A 22 -16.55 1.80 -5.19
N ILE A 23 -16.24 0.50 -5.22
CA ILE A 23 -14.94 -0.02 -4.76
C ILE A 23 -13.80 0.51 -5.63
N ALA A 24 -13.98 0.56 -6.95
CA ALA A 24 -12.96 1.07 -7.87
C ALA A 24 -12.63 2.54 -7.63
N LEU A 25 -13.65 3.39 -7.41
CA LEU A 25 -13.46 4.79 -7.07
C LEU A 25 -12.74 4.95 -5.71
N ALA A 26 -13.14 4.19 -4.70
CA ALA A 26 -12.47 4.20 -3.40
C ALA A 26 -10.99 3.79 -3.54
N ALA A 27 -10.70 2.72 -4.27
CA ALA A 27 -9.34 2.27 -4.53
C ALA A 27 -8.51 3.36 -5.21
N LEU A 28 -9.03 4.00 -6.27
CA LEU A 28 -8.33 5.09 -6.96
C LEU A 28 -7.95 6.23 -6.01
N THR A 29 -8.87 6.62 -5.12
CA THR A 29 -8.58 7.67 -4.12
C THR A 29 -7.51 7.25 -3.10
N VAL A 30 -7.56 6.01 -2.63
CA VAL A 30 -6.53 5.47 -1.70
C VAL A 30 -5.17 5.39 -2.39
N PHE A 31 -5.11 4.90 -3.62
CA PHE A 31 -3.87 4.86 -4.39
C PHE A 31 -3.31 6.25 -4.70
N GLY A 32 -4.18 7.24 -4.95
CA GLY A 32 -3.77 8.62 -5.15
C GLY A 32 -3.24 9.30 -3.89
N LEU A 33 -3.92 9.11 -2.74
CA LEU A 33 -3.57 9.76 -1.48
C LEU A 33 -2.42 9.09 -0.73
N PHE A 34 -2.30 7.76 -0.84
CA PHE A 34 -1.30 6.98 -0.11
C PHE A 34 -0.20 6.40 -1.00
N GLY A 35 -0.20 6.72 -2.30
CA GLY A 35 0.77 6.19 -3.26
C GLY A 35 2.22 6.47 -2.86
N ASP A 36 2.52 7.71 -2.45
CA ASP A 36 3.86 8.12 -2.04
C ASP A 36 4.28 7.46 -0.73
N THR A 37 3.36 7.37 0.25
CA THR A 37 3.62 6.67 1.52
C THR A 37 3.89 5.18 1.32
N ILE A 38 3.13 4.52 0.43
CA ILE A 38 3.33 3.10 0.11
C ILE A 38 4.69 2.91 -0.58
N ARG A 39 5.07 3.80 -1.52
CA ARG A 39 6.37 3.77 -2.20
C ARG A 39 7.53 3.97 -1.23
N ALA A 40 7.43 4.96 -0.34
CA ALA A 40 8.43 5.24 0.68
C ALA A 40 8.68 4.02 1.59
N LYS A 41 7.61 3.38 2.07
CA LYS A 41 7.70 2.15 2.87
C LYS A 41 8.23 0.96 2.08
N MET A 42 7.88 0.84 0.80
CA MET A 42 8.39 -0.21 -0.09
C MET A 42 9.91 -0.06 -0.29
N ASN A 43 10.42 1.17 -0.45
CA ASN A 43 11.85 1.43 -0.57
C ASN A 43 12.61 0.99 0.70
N GLY A 44 12.07 1.27 1.88
CA GLY A 44 12.67 0.80 3.15
C GLY A 44 12.69 -0.72 3.28
N ILE A 45 11.65 -1.42 2.81
CA ILE A 45 11.59 -2.90 2.78
C ILE A 45 12.55 -3.47 1.74
N ILE A 46 12.63 -2.87 0.55
CA ILE A 46 13.57 -3.27 -0.52
C ILE A 46 15.01 -3.08 -0.03
N ALA A 47 15.32 -1.98 0.65
CA ALA A 47 16.63 -1.77 1.24
C ALA A 47 16.97 -2.80 2.34
N ALA A 48 15.97 -3.27 3.09
CA ALA A 48 16.16 -4.28 4.13
C ALA A 48 16.28 -5.72 3.58
N PHE A 49 15.63 -6.03 2.46
CA PHE A 49 15.65 -7.37 1.83
C PHE A 49 16.76 -7.52 0.79
N GLY A 50 16.98 -6.48 0.00
CA GLY A 50 18.08 -6.36 -0.94
C GLY A 50 19.28 -5.78 -0.23
N GLY A 51 20.01 -6.62 0.52
CA GLY A 51 21.41 -6.31 0.74
C GLY A 51 22.04 -6.04 -0.63
N GLU A 52 22.36 -4.77 -0.89
CA GLU A 52 23.09 -4.31 -2.08
C GLU A 52 22.29 -4.29 -3.41
N ALA A 53 21.21 -3.52 -3.49
CA ALA A 53 20.69 -3.03 -4.77
C ALA A 53 20.59 -1.50 -4.75
N THR A 54 21.75 -0.91 -5.03
CA THR A 54 22.02 0.50 -5.31
C THR A 54 20.99 1.10 -6.27
N GLY A 55 20.28 2.13 -5.81
CA GLY A 55 19.24 2.77 -6.60
C GLY A 55 18.72 4.07 -6.01
N THR A 56 19.63 5.06 -5.94
CA THR A 56 19.41 6.49 -5.67
C THR A 56 19.35 6.97 -4.21
N GLN A 57 20.29 7.89 -3.95
CA GLN A 57 20.47 8.82 -2.83
C GLN A 57 21.13 8.21 -1.60
N GLY A 58 22.37 8.68 -1.41
CA GLY A 58 23.38 8.05 -0.58
C GLY A 58 23.20 8.30 0.90
N GLU A 59 23.66 7.32 1.66
CA GLU A 59 24.46 7.53 2.85
C GLU A 59 25.24 6.21 3.01
N GLN A 60 26.54 6.31 3.24
CA GLN A 60 27.42 5.16 3.40
C GLN A 60 27.09 4.45 4.72
N VAL A 61 26.38 3.32 4.66
CA VAL A 61 26.03 2.54 5.86
C VAL A 61 27.24 1.72 6.32
N ASP A 62 27.79 2.10 7.47
CA ASP A 62 28.88 1.42 8.18
C ASP A 62 28.40 0.01 8.64
N PRO A 63 29.12 -1.09 8.30
CA PRO A 63 28.65 -2.47 8.49
C PRO A 63 28.49 -2.97 9.95
N GLY A 64 28.63 -2.09 10.96
CA GLY A 64 28.61 -2.47 12.38
C GLY A 64 27.25 -2.50 13.10
N SER A 65 26.17 -2.00 12.52
CA SER A 65 25.02 -1.53 13.33
C SER A 65 23.63 -1.86 12.76
N SER A 66 23.36 -3.13 12.45
CA SER A 66 22.05 -3.58 11.93
C SER A 66 20.85 -3.33 12.88
N LYS A 67 21.10 -3.05 14.17
CA LYS A 67 20.05 -2.72 15.16
C LYS A 67 19.79 -1.22 15.34
N ASP A 68 20.75 -0.37 14.98
CA ASP A 68 20.62 1.09 15.09
C ASP A 68 20.08 1.73 13.81
N GLY A 69 20.31 1.13 12.65
CA GLY A 69 19.72 1.59 11.39
C GLY A 69 18.18 1.52 11.41
N LEU A 70 17.60 0.51 12.05
CA LEU A 70 16.14 0.34 12.18
C LEU A 70 15.49 1.35 13.13
N LYS A 71 16.25 1.91 14.08
CA LYS A 71 15.74 2.88 15.06
C LYS A 71 15.84 4.33 14.57
N ASN A 72 16.72 4.57 13.61
CA ASN A 72 16.98 5.89 13.02
C ASN A 72 16.33 6.07 11.64
N LEU A 73 15.28 5.31 11.35
CA LEU A 73 14.46 5.52 10.16
C LEU A 73 13.55 6.73 10.40
N ASN A 74 13.66 7.73 9.54
CA ASN A 74 12.71 8.84 9.48
C ASN A 74 11.31 8.32 9.10
N GLN A 75 10.29 9.14 9.31
CA GLN A 75 8.89 8.76 9.09
C GLN A 75 8.56 8.40 7.62
N ASP A 76 9.46 8.77 6.71
CA ASP A 76 9.45 8.48 5.28
C ASP A 76 10.32 7.26 4.87
N GLY A 77 10.92 6.56 5.83
CA GLY A 77 11.77 5.40 5.56
C GLY A 77 13.17 5.73 5.03
N SER A 78 13.56 7.01 5.00
CA SER A 78 14.94 7.41 4.80
C SER A 78 15.76 7.22 6.09
N GLY A 79 17.05 6.93 5.98
CA GLY A 79 17.96 6.97 7.14
C GLY A 79 18.12 8.40 7.66
N ALA A 80 18.29 8.57 8.96
CA ALA A 80 18.78 9.81 9.55
C ALA A 80 20.10 10.26 8.89
N PRO A 81 20.36 11.58 8.79
CA PRO A 81 21.66 12.08 8.33
C PRO A 81 22.81 11.69 9.27
#